data_AF-A0A6M1XNK6-F1
#
_entry.id   AF-A0A6M1XNK6-F1
#
_cell.length_a   1.000
_cell.length_b   1.000
_cell.length_c   1.000
_cell.angle_alpha   90.00
_cell.angle_beta   90.00
_cell.angle_gamma   90.00
#
_symmetry.space_group_name_H-M   'P 1'
#
loop_
_entity.id
_entity.type
_entity.pdbx_description
1 polymer ?
#
loop_
_entity_poly.entity_id
_entity_poly.type
_entity_poly.pdbx_seq_one_letter_code
_entity_poly.pdbx_strand_id
1 'polypeptide(L)'
;PEITAKQLWLSGRQVGRDVIGSMTNILLFVYISGSVPSLLLYLGNQWSFKETIEQHLSLEFLRVIAGSLGIVLSIPISVLFFLTVRRLKR
;
A
#
# COMPACT_ATOMS: atom_id res chain seq x y z
N PRO A 1 20.06 24.40 8.05
CA PRO A 1 19.66 24.33 6.62
C PRO A 1 18.23 24.88 6.38
N GLU A 2 18.12 26.03 5.72
CA GLU A 2 16.82 26.65 5.37
C GLU A 2 16.24 26.00 4.11
N ILE A 3 15.66 24.81 4.29
CA ILE A 3 14.91 24.14 3.22
C ILE A 3 13.51 24.77 3.14
N THR A 4 13.12 25.27 1.97
CA THR A 4 11.79 25.83 1.74
C THR A 4 10.75 24.69 1.63
N ALA A 5 9.50 24.93 2.05
CA ALA A 5 8.44 23.93 1.97
C ALA A 5 8.25 23.35 0.55
N LYS A 6 8.46 24.18 -0.48
CA LYS A 6 8.44 23.77 -1.89
C LYS A 6 9.55 22.77 -2.24
N GLN A 7 10.76 22.97 -1.72
CA GLN A 7 11.90 22.06 -1.94
C GLN A 7 11.68 20.74 -1.22
N LEU A 8 11.11 20.76 -0.01
CA LEU A 8 10.74 19.56 0.73
C LEU A 8 9.69 18.74 -0.03
N TRP A 9 8.67 19.39 -0.58
CA TRP A 9 7.62 18.71 -1.34
C TRP A 9 8.15 18.09 -2.64
N LEU A 10 9.01 18.81 -3.36
CA LEU A 10 9.70 18.29 -4.56
C LEU A 10 10.57 17.06 -4.24
N SER A 11 11.38 17.16 -3.19
CA SER A 11 12.25 16.05 -2.76
C SER A 11 11.43 14.84 -2.31
N GLY A 12 10.40 15.05 -1.48
CA GLY A 12 9.51 13.97 -1.03
C GLY A 12 8.76 13.30 -2.19
N ARG A 13 8.32 14.07 -3.19
CA ARG A 13 7.68 13.53 -4.39
C ARG A 13 8.66 12.73 -5.26
N GLN A 14 9.91 13.16 -5.37
CA GLN A 14 10.93 12.46 -6.15
C GLN A 14 11.26 11.10 -5.53
N VAL A 15 11.56 11.06 -4.22
CA VAL A 15 11.74 9.82 -3.47
C VAL A 15 10.50 8.93 -3.55
N GLY A 16 9.33 9.55 -3.39
CA GLY A 16 8.05 8.85 -3.48
C GLY A 16 7.84 8.18 -4.83
N ARG A 17 8.19 8.85 -5.93
CA ARG A 17 8.06 8.29 -7.29
C ARG A 17 8.94 7.07 -7.49
N ASP A 18 10.14 7.07 -6.91
CA ASP A 18 11.09 5.96 -7.01
C ASP A 18 10.64 4.76 -6.13
N VAL A 19 10.10 5.03 -4.94
CA VAL A 19 9.69 3.99 -3.99
C VAL A 19 8.32 3.37 -4.31
N ILE A 20 7.33 4.16 -4.77
CA ILE A 20 5.97 3.67 -5.05
C ILE A 20 5.99 2.50 -6.03
N GLY A 21 6.79 2.60 -7.12
CA GLY A 21 6.86 1.56 -8.14
C GLY A 21 7.35 0.22 -7.59
N SER A 22 8.50 0.24 -6.90
CA SER A 22 9.08 -0.96 -6.30
C SER A 22 8.18 -1.55 -5.21
N MET A 23 7.58 -0.72 -4.35
CA MET A 23 6.70 -1.19 -3.28
C MET A 23 5.38 -1.75 -3.80
N THR A 24 4.81 -1.18 -4.87
CA THR A 24 3.58 -1.71 -5.48
C THR A 24 3.81 -3.12 -6.02
N ASN A 25 4.98 -3.37 -6.63
CA ASN A 25 5.33 -4.71 -7.11
C ASN A 25 5.48 -5.72 -5.97
N ILE A 26 6.15 -5.32 -4.87
CA ILE A 26 6.26 -6.15 -3.67
C ILE A 26 4.87 -6.45 -3.10
N LEU A 27 4.00 -5.44 -3.01
CA LEU A 27 2.65 -5.58 -2.47
C LEU A 27 1.80 -6.56 -3.29
N LEU A 28 1.91 -6.49 -4.63
CA LEU A 28 1.24 -7.44 -5.52
C LEU A 28 1.67 -8.88 -5.22
N PHE A 29 2.98 -9.14 -5.10
CA PHE A 29 3.48 -10.47 -4.78
C PHE A 29 3.09 -10.95 -3.39
N VAL A 30 3.09 -10.06 -2.40
CA VAL A 30 2.66 -10.38 -1.03
C VAL A 30 1.20 -10.82 -1.02
N TYR A 31 0.31 -10.14 -1.75
CA TYR A 31 -1.11 -10.53 -1.81
C TYR A 31 -1.34 -11.83 -2.57
N ILE A 32 -0.66 -12.03 -3.71
CA ILE A 32 -0.76 -13.29 -4.46
C ILE A 32 -0.25 -14.46 -3.62
N SER A 33 0.93 -14.31 -3.01
CA SER A 33 1.55 -15.33 -2.16
C SER A 33 0.71 -15.59 -0.90
N GLY A 34 0.20 -14.54 -0.25
CA GLY A 34 -0.67 -14.64 0.92
C GLY A 34 -2.01 -15.33 0.64
N SER A 35 -2.45 -15.35 -0.61
CA SER A 35 -3.67 -16.04 -1.04
C SER A 35 -3.47 -17.55 -1.28
N VAL A 36 -2.23 -18.04 -1.38
CA VAL A 36 -1.95 -19.47 -1.63
C VAL A 36 -2.33 -20.36 -0.43
N PRO A 37 -1.93 -20.05 0.82
CA PRO A 37 -2.30 -20.86 1.98
C PRO A 37 -3.81 -20.87 2.23
N SER A 38 -4.48 -19.73 2.06
CA SER A 38 -5.93 -19.65 2.21
C SER A 38 -6.62 -20.54 1.18
N LEU A 39 -6.20 -20.46 -0.09
CA LEU A 39 -6.73 -21.34 -1.15
C LEU A 39 -6.56 -22.83 -0.82
N LEU A 40 -5.38 -23.23 -0.34
CA LEU A 40 -5.11 -24.62 0.06
C LEU A 40 -6.01 -25.10 1.20
N LEU A 41 -6.26 -24.24 2.20
CA LEU A 41 -7.14 -24.57 3.33
C LEU A 41 -8.60 -24.79 2.88
N TYR A 42 -9.12 -23.98 1.95
CA TYR A 42 -10.48 -24.16 1.45
C TYR A 42 -10.64 -25.42 0.61
N LEU A 43 -9.67 -25.73 -0.24
CA LEU A 43 -9.65 -26.98 -1.00
C LEU A 43 -9.60 -28.20 -0.08
N GLY A 44 -8.84 -28.12 1.02
CA GLY A 44 -8.79 -29.18 2.04
C GLY A 44 -10.12 -29.39 2.79
N ASN A 45 -10.94 -28.35 2.92
CA ASN A 45 -12.23 -28.37 3.61
C ASN A 45 -13.44 -28.71 2.71
N GLN A 46 -13.22 -29.24 1.50
CA GLN A 46 -14.28 -29.63 0.56
C GLN A 46 -15.23 -28.48 0.15
N TRP A 47 -14.79 -27.22 0.27
CA TRP A 47 -15.56 -26.09 -0.24
C TRP A 47 -15.60 -26.12 -1.76
N SER A 48 -16.74 -25.75 -2.33
CA SER A 48 -16.88 -25.66 -3.78
C SER A 48 -15.95 -24.56 -4.30
N PHE A 49 -15.17 -24.86 -5.35
CA PHE A 49 -14.21 -23.92 -5.94
C PHE A 49 -14.89 -22.57 -6.29
N LYS A 50 -16.18 -22.63 -6.65
CA LYS A 50 -17.01 -21.46 -6.97
C LYS A 50 -17.28 -20.55 -5.77
N GLU A 51 -17.64 -21.13 -4.62
CA GLU A 51 -17.96 -20.38 -3.40
C GLU A 51 -16.70 -19.76 -2.78
N THR A 52 -15.58 -20.48 -2.86
CA THR A 52 -14.27 -19.97 -2.43
C THR A 52 -13.85 -18.78 -3.28
N ILE A 53 -13.94 -18.89 -4.62
CA ILE A 53 -13.54 -17.79 -5.51
C ILE A 53 -14.45 -16.56 -5.32
N GLU A 54 -15.78 -16.73 -5.25
CA GLU A 54 -16.70 -15.60 -5.14
C GLU A 54 -16.53 -14.81 -3.84
N GLN A 55 -16.38 -15.47 -2.69
CA GLN A 55 -16.20 -14.75 -1.42
C GLN A 55 -14.78 -14.20 -1.23
N HIS A 56 -13.75 -14.94 -1.65
CA HIS A 56 -12.37 -14.53 -1.38
C HIS A 56 -11.83 -13.49 -2.37
N LEU A 57 -12.22 -13.58 -3.64
CA LEU A 57 -11.67 -12.69 -4.67
C LEU A 57 -12.08 -11.24 -4.42
N SER A 58 -13.33 -10.98 -4.01
CA SER A 58 -13.80 -9.63 -3.70
C SER A 58 -13.02 -8.98 -2.55
N LEU A 59 -12.73 -9.74 -1.48
CA LEU A 59 -11.98 -9.25 -0.33
C LEU A 59 -10.51 -8.98 -0.66
N GLU A 60 -9.85 -9.91 -1.35
CA GLU A 60 -8.45 -9.75 -1.73
C GLU A 60 -8.26 -8.60 -2.74
N PHE A 61 -9.21 -8.42 -3.66
CA PHE A 61 -9.15 -7.31 -4.62
C PHE A 61 -9.27 -5.94 -3.92
N LEU A 62 -10.21 -5.81 -2.98
CA LEU A 62 -10.36 -4.61 -2.15
C LEU A 62 -9.09 -4.33 -1.34
N ARG A 63 -8.47 -5.38 -0.80
CA ARG A 63 -7.25 -5.28 0.00
C ARG A 63 -6.04 -4.83 -0.83
N VAL A 64 -5.90 -5.34 -2.06
CA VAL A 64 -4.86 -4.90 -3.01
C VAL A 64 -5.02 -3.41 -3.35
N ILE A 65 -6.24 -2.97 -3.66
CA ILE A 65 -6.53 -1.57 -3.99
C ILE A 65 -6.25 -0.67 -2.78
N ALA A 66 -6.77 -1.04 -1.61
CA ALA A 66 -6.56 -0.27 -0.38
C ALA A 66 -5.08 -0.17 0.00
N GLY A 67 -4.33 -1.27 -0.11
CA GLY A 67 -2.88 -1.27 0.14
C GLY A 67 -2.11 -0.38 -0.83
N SER A 68 -2.44 -0.44 -2.12
CA SER A 68 -1.79 0.35 -3.16
C SER A 68 -2.05 1.85 -2.97
N LEU A 69 -3.31 2.22 -2.66
CA LEU A 69 -3.67 3.59 -2.29
C LEU A 69 -2.95 4.05 -1.03
N GLY A 70 -2.82 3.19 -0.02
CA GLY A 70 -2.07 3.48 1.20
C GLY A 70 -0.62 3.86 0.93
N ILE A 71 0.07 3.14 0.04
CA ILE A 71 1.45 3.46 -0.37
C ILE A 71 1.51 4.85 -1.03
N VAL A 72 0.60 5.14 -1.96
CA VAL A 72 0.57 6.44 -2.67
C VAL A 72 0.29 7.59 -1.72
N LEU A 73 -0.64 7.40 -0.77
CA LEU A 73 -1.02 8.42 0.21
C LEU A 73 0.02 8.60 1.33
N SER A 74 0.87 7.61 1.59
CA SER A 74 1.90 7.68 2.62
C SER A 74 2.88 8.86 2.43
N ILE A 75 3.26 9.15 1.18
CA ILE A 75 4.19 10.25 0.86
C ILE A 75 3.61 11.64 1.16
N PRO A 76 2.43 12.04 0.62
CA PRO A 76 1.86 13.34 0.94
C PRO A 76 1.54 13.47 2.43
N ILE A 77 1.09 12.38 3.09
CA ILE A 77 0.85 12.37 4.54
C ILE A 77 2.16 12.63 5.31
N SER A 78 3.26 11.96 4.94
CA SER A 78 4.57 12.17 5.58
C SER A 78 5.08 13.59 5.44
N VAL A 79 4.98 14.18 4.24
CA VAL A 79 5.42 15.56 4.01
C VAL A 79 4.56 16.54 4.80
N LEU A 80 3.25 16.34 4.84
CA LEU A 80 2.34 17.18 5.62
C LEU A 80 2.63 17.07 7.12
N PHE A 81 2.84 15.86 7.63
CA PHE A 81 3.19 15.61 9.02
C PHE A 81 4.49 16.34 9.40
N PHE A 82 5.53 16.23 8.58
CA PHE A 82 6.79 16.93 8.81
C PHE A 82 6.63 18.46 8.83
N LEU A 83 5.83 19.01 7.92
CA LEU A 83 5.53 20.44 7.88
C LEU A 83 4.79 20.92 9.14
N THR A 84 3.81 20.13 9.62
CA THR A 84 3.07 20.43 10.85
C THR A 84 3.99 20.42 12.08
N VAL A 85 4.84 19.39 12.20
CA VAL A 85 5.82 19.31 13.31
C VAL A 85 6.79 20.49 13.28
N ARG A 86 7.26 20.89 12.08
CA ARG A 86 8.14 22.06 11.95
C ARG A 86 7.45 23.37 12.35
N ARG A 87 6.14 23.52 12.06
CA ARG A 87 5.35 24.68 12.49
C ARG A 87 5.14 24.71 14.01
N LEU A 88 5.03 23.55 14.66
CA LEU A 88 4.83 23.46 16.11
C LEU A 88 6.09 23.79 16.91
N LYS A 89 7.28 23.59 16.31
CA LYS A 89 8.58 23.82 16.94
C LYS A 89 9.12 25.26 16.76
N ARG A 90 8.39 26.10 16.02
CA ARG A 90 8.70 27.51 15.77
C ARG A 90 7.80 28.37 16.62
#